data_AF-A0A7T5VDB6-F1
#
_entry.id   AF-A0A7T5VDB6-F1
#
_cell.length_a   1.000
_cell.length_b   1.000
_cell.length_c   1.000
_cell.angle_alpha   90.00
_cell.angle_beta   90.00
_cell.angle_gamma   90.00
#
_symmetry.space_group_name_H-M   'P 1'
#
loop_
_entity.id
_entity.type
_entity.pdbx_description
1 polymer ?
#
loop_
_entity_poly.entity_id
_entity_poly.type
_entity_poly.pdbx_seq_one_letter_code
_entity_poly.pdbx_strand_id
1 'polypeptide(L)'
;MALFHCRHCGHLREVAQEHIGKQAKCTQCREVSPIYDTLLFIEKIVEQIMVLQKELAALRQSTSPPDHLEMEVVDRPGEEYVSLQDIDIHNTTVLATSEQYAPIVDWFAQKQMQASVDQKELDTTGFFDEVALELGNEYDVFGKIGEKIRRAHTKGYTNLNFPLAQESQKNIQKITSFFSQLYTYSFIAKYFYQKKEKIAHISLQTSPAIVQFFQGSWLEWFVFIKLANILQEKQLPFSGTRRMNIRFANEDTHELDAVFLINQSILLCIECKSGEFRRDLDKLQRLRSRMQIAPEHFLLCVAGLNEEQARGLSSMYEMTVTNEKSIFEHVKQLLTCT
;
A
#
# COMPACT_ATOMS: atom_id res chain seq x y z
N MET A 1 17.31 -17.91 26.58
CA MET A 1 16.58 -18.90 25.75
C MET A 1 17.54 -19.42 24.69
N ALA A 2 17.36 -20.66 24.24
CA ALA A 2 18.22 -21.24 23.21
C ALA A 2 17.38 -21.77 22.05
N LEU A 3 17.99 -21.85 20.87
CA LEU A 3 17.34 -22.20 19.62
C LEU A 3 18.01 -23.42 19.00
N PHE A 4 17.22 -24.44 18.73
CA PHE A 4 17.59 -25.51 17.82
C PHE A 4 17.19 -25.12 16.39
N HIS A 5 18.16 -25.13 15.48
CA HIS A 5 17.92 -24.94 14.04
C HIS A 5 18.53 -26.10 13.25
N CYS A 6 17.69 -26.85 12.55
CA CYS A 6 18.16 -27.94 11.69
C CYS A 6 18.67 -27.40 10.36
N ARG A 7 19.97 -27.56 10.08
CA ARG A 7 20.59 -27.10 8.83
C ARG A 7 20.12 -27.85 7.58
N HIS A 8 19.52 -29.04 7.74
CA HIS A 8 19.08 -29.86 6.61
C HIS A 8 17.65 -29.52 6.16
N CYS A 9 16.70 -29.37 7.08
CA CYS A 9 15.28 -29.14 6.73
C CYS A 9 14.71 -27.81 7.24
N GLY A 10 15.49 -26.97 7.91
CA GLY A 10 15.05 -25.68 8.43
C GLY A 10 14.15 -25.75 9.67
N HIS A 11 13.96 -26.93 10.28
CA HIS A 11 13.14 -27.05 11.48
C HIS A 11 13.71 -26.23 12.65
N LEU A 12 12.84 -25.42 13.26
CA LEU A 12 13.15 -24.54 14.39
C LEU A 12 12.38 -24.97 15.64
N ARG A 13 13.06 -24.97 16.78
CA ARG A 13 12.44 -25.24 18.08
C ARG A 13 13.18 -24.50 19.19
N GLU A 14 12.42 -23.93 20.12
CA GLU A 14 12.97 -23.39 21.36
C GLU A 14 13.42 -24.52 22.30
N VAL A 15 14.56 -24.34 22.95
CA VAL A 15 15.11 -25.27 23.92
C VAL A 15 15.65 -24.50 25.14
N ALA A 16 15.77 -25.21 26.27
CA ALA A 16 16.29 -24.63 27.50
C ALA A 16 17.74 -24.14 27.32
N GLN A 17 18.08 -23.05 28.02
CA GLN A 17 19.36 -22.34 27.89
C GLN A 17 20.57 -23.21 28.27
N GLU A 18 20.38 -24.19 29.16
CA GLU A 18 21.39 -25.19 29.55
C GLU A 18 21.87 -26.11 28.41
N HIS A 19 21.23 -26.02 27.25
CA HIS A 19 21.59 -26.80 26.06
C HIS A 19 22.37 -26.00 25.02
N ILE A 20 22.69 -24.72 25.26
CA ILE A 20 23.55 -23.93 24.37
C ILE A 20 24.89 -24.66 24.15
N GLY A 21 25.32 -24.75 22.89
CA GLY A 21 26.55 -25.42 22.48
C GLY A 21 26.46 -26.94 22.37
N LYS A 22 25.34 -27.56 22.78
CA LYS A 22 25.08 -29.00 22.58
C LYS A 22 24.49 -29.27 21.20
N GLN A 23 24.49 -30.54 20.80
CA GLN A 23 23.84 -31.01 19.57
C GLN A 23 22.64 -31.89 19.88
N ALA A 24 21.60 -31.83 19.05
CA ALA A 24 20.42 -32.66 19.16
C ALA A 24 20.00 -33.21 17.79
N LYS A 25 19.29 -34.34 17.77
CA LYS A 25 18.67 -34.88 16.55
C LYS A 25 17.40 -34.10 16.22
N CYS A 26 17.24 -33.72 14.96
CA CYS A 26 16.05 -33.09 14.44
C CYS A 26 14.85 -34.06 14.54
N THR A 27 13.72 -33.58 15.06
CA THR A 27 12.48 -34.37 15.18
C THR A 27 11.83 -34.65 13.82
N GLN A 28 12.16 -33.87 12.79
CA GLN A 28 11.61 -33.98 11.44
C GLN A 28 12.45 -34.92 10.56
N CYS A 29 13.75 -34.65 10.42
CA CYS A 29 14.62 -35.37 9.48
C CYS A 29 15.69 -36.26 10.15
N ARG A 30 15.73 -36.30 11.49
CA ARG A 30 16.69 -37.07 12.32
C ARG A 30 18.16 -36.64 12.23
N GLU A 31 18.47 -35.64 11.40
CA GLU A 31 19.81 -35.07 11.27
C GLU A 31 20.26 -34.39 12.57
N VAL A 32 21.54 -34.53 12.92
CA VAL A 32 22.11 -33.90 14.11
C VAL A 32 22.39 -32.44 13.81
N SER A 33 21.93 -31.53 14.65
CA SER A 33 22.21 -30.09 14.52
C SER A 33 22.52 -29.45 15.87
N PRO A 34 23.39 -28.42 15.88
CA PRO A 34 23.76 -27.70 17.10
C PRO A 34 22.63 -26.80 17.60
N ILE A 35 22.69 -26.48 18.89
CA ILE A 35 21.81 -25.55 19.60
C ILE A 35 22.59 -24.27 19.89
N TYR A 36 21.98 -23.13 19.53
CA TYR A 36 22.59 -21.81 19.66
C TYR A 36 21.92 -20.99 20.74
N ASP A 37 22.65 -20.01 21.25
CA ASP A 37 22.02 -18.89 21.93
C ASP A 37 21.13 -18.13 20.94
N THR A 38 19.89 -17.83 21.33
CA THR A 38 18.92 -17.22 20.43
C THR A 38 19.37 -15.82 19.98
N LEU A 39 19.95 -15.01 20.85
CA LEU A 39 20.35 -13.64 20.51
C LEU A 39 21.55 -13.65 19.58
N LEU A 40 22.58 -14.44 19.91
CA LEU A 40 23.77 -14.57 19.04
C LEU A 40 23.41 -15.14 17.66
N PHE A 41 22.46 -16.07 17.59
CA PHE A 41 22.00 -16.64 16.33
C PHE A 41 21.28 -15.60 15.47
N ILE A 42 20.40 -14.78 16.07
CA ILE A 42 19.70 -13.70 15.38
C ILE A 42 20.68 -12.63 14.91
N GLU A 43 21.62 -12.20 15.75
CA GLU A 43 22.67 -11.23 15.38
C GLU A 43 23.43 -11.70 14.13
N LYS A 44 23.83 -12.98 14.09
CA LYS A 44 24.53 -13.55 12.92
C LYS A 44 23.67 -13.63 11.66
N ILE A 45 22.36 -13.90 11.79
CA ILE A 45 21.45 -13.86 10.65
C ILE A 45 21.34 -12.44 10.11
N VAL A 46 21.16 -11.44 10.98
CA VAL A 46 21.05 -10.03 10.59
C VAL A 46 22.32 -9.57 9.89
N GLU A 47 23.50 -9.89 10.43
CA GLU A 47 24.78 -9.64 9.76
C GLU A 47 24.84 -10.27 8.36
N GLN A 48 24.44 -11.53 8.22
CA GLN A 48 24.47 -12.23 6.93
C GLN A 48 23.48 -11.64 5.92
N ILE A 49 22.30 -11.21 6.35
CA ILE A 49 21.33 -10.50 5.50
C ILE A 49 21.92 -9.19 4.99
N MET A 50 22.58 -8.40 5.84
CA MET A 50 23.23 -7.15 5.42
C MET A 50 24.33 -7.37 4.39
N VAL A 51 25.12 -8.45 4.53
CA VAL A 51 26.15 -8.82 3.54
C VAL A 51 25.51 -9.21 2.21
N LEU A 52 24.48 -10.06 2.23
CA LEU A 52 23.78 -10.47 1.02
C LEU A 52 23.09 -9.30 0.30
N GLN A 53 22.54 -8.34 1.06
CA GLN A 53 21.98 -7.12 0.48
C GLN A 53 23.04 -6.28 -0.23
N LYS A 54 24.25 -6.15 0.35
CA LYS A 54 25.38 -5.46 -0.29
C LYS A 54 25.86 -6.18 -1.54
N GLU A 55 25.97 -7.50 -1.51
CA GLU A 55 26.34 -8.30 -2.68
C GLU A 55 25.30 -8.21 -3.80
N LEU A 56 24.00 -8.26 -3.46
CA LEU A 56 22.92 -8.06 -4.43
C LEU A 56 22.98 -6.67 -5.06
N ALA A 57 23.27 -5.63 -4.28
CA ALA A 57 23.44 -4.28 -4.80
C ALA A 57 24.64 -4.18 -5.77
N ALA A 58 25.78 -4.77 -5.41
CA ALA A 58 26.98 -4.80 -6.25
C ALA A 58 26.76 -5.59 -7.56
N LEU A 59 26.08 -6.74 -7.49
CA LEU A 59 25.74 -7.55 -8.66
C LEU A 59 24.81 -6.79 -9.60
N ARG A 60 23.80 -6.10 -9.06
CA ARG A 60 22.86 -5.28 -9.85
C ARG A 60 23.60 -4.16 -10.61
N GLN A 61 24.56 -3.51 -9.98
CA GLN A 61 25.41 -2.48 -10.62
C GLN A 61 26.31 -3.08 -11.72
N SER A 62 26.75 -4.33 -11.56
CA SER A 62 27.59 -5.01 -12.57
C SER A 62 26.81 -5.53 -13.78
N THR A 63 25.48 -5.60 -13.71
CA THR A 63 24.60 -6.08 -14.79
C THR A 63 23.98 -4.98 -15.64
N SER A 64 24.24 -3.70 -15.32
CA SER A 64 23.86 -2.56 -16.15
C SER A 64 24.84 -2.43 -17.33
N PRO A 65 24.39 -2.41 -18.60
CA PRO A 65 25.29 -2.15 -19.73
C PRO A 65 25.75 -0.67 -19.70
N PRO A 66 27.03 -0.37 -20.04
CA PRO A 66 27.48 1.00 -20.18
C PRO A 66 27.11 1.49 -21.58
N ASP A 67 26.14 2.39 -21.68
CA ASP A 67 26.02 3.23 -22.87
C ASP A 67 26.47 4.65 -22.58
N HIS A 68 27.64 4.93 -23.15
CA HIS A 68 28.24 6.23 -23.32
C HIS A 68 27.34 7.11 -24.19
N LEU A 69 26.98 8.29 -23.69
CA LEU A 69 26.97 9.50 -24.51
C LEU A 69 27.56 10.63 -23.67
N GLU A 70 28.76 11.05 -24.08
CA GLU A 70 29.40 12.28 -23.63
C GLU A 70 28.47 13.46 -23.91
N MET A 71 28.09 14.18 -22.86
CA MET A 71 27.55 15.52 -22.99
C MET A 71 28.27 16.39 -21.97
N GLU A 72 29.14 17.26 -22.49
CA GLU A 72 29.80 18.31 -21.71
C GLU A 72 28.72 19.17 -21.03
N VAL A 73 28.70 19.19 -19.70
CA VAL A 73 27.91 20.16 -18.94
C VAL A 73 28.77 20.75 -17.85
N VAL A 74 28.88 22.08 -17.94
CA VAL A 74 29.58 23.01 -17.07
C VAL A 74 29.14 22.86 -15.61
N ASP A 75 30.13 22.85 -14.71
CA ASP A 75 30.05 22.85 -13.24
C ASP A 75 28.86 23.65 -12.65
N ARG A 76 27.92 22.93 -12.02
CA ARG A 76 27.21 23.37 -10.79
C ARG A 76 26.95 22.14 -9.90
N PRO A 77 27.08 22.25 -8.57
CA PRO A 77 26.96 21.11 -7.67
C PRO A 77 25.49 20.67 -7.60
N GLY A 78 25.19 19.51 -8.19
CA GLY A 78 23.86 18.91 -8.22
C GLY A 78 23.63 17.97 -7.05
N GLU A 79 22.51 18.15 -6.37
CA GLU A 79 21.88 17.18 -5.49
C GLU A 79 21.42 15.99 -6.33
N GLU A 80 21.80 14.77 -5.95
CA GLU A 80 21.41 13.54 -6.65
C GLU A 80 19.92 13.25 -6.41
N TYR A 81 19.08 13.56 -7.40
CA TYR A 81 17.70 13.09 -7.45
C TYR A 81 17.69 11.59 -7.75
N VAL A 82 17.25 10.77 -6.79
CA VAL A 82 17.03 9.34 -7.01
C VAL A 82 15.84 9.15 -7.95
N SER A 83 16.08 8.60 -9.14
CA SER A 83 15.05 8.30 -10.12
C SER A 83 14.10 7.21 -9.61
N LEU A 84 12.80 7.51 -9.54
CA LEU A 84 11.73 6.55 -9.22
C LEU A 84 11.55 5.44 -10.25
N GLN A 85 12.29 5.47 -11.38
CA GLN A 85 12.14 4.51 -12.46
C GLN A 85 12.65 3.10 -12.11
N ASP A 86 13.57 2.98 -11.15
CA ASP A 86 14.20 1.70 -10.77
C ASP A 86 13.83 1.23 -9.35
N ILE A 87 12.89 1.92 -8.69
CA ILE A 87 12.51 1.64 -7.31
C ILE A 87 11.34 0.66 -7.28
N ASP A 88 11.51 -0.43 -6.53
CA ASP A 88 10.39 -1.29 -6.13
C ASP A 88 9.45 -0.47 -5.24
N ILE A 89 8.25 -0.14 -5.73
CA ILE A 89 7.26 0.63 -4.95
C ILE A 89 6.55 -0.24 -3.93
N HIS A 90 6.66 -1.56 -4.07
CA HIS A 90 6.15 -2.52 -3.13
C HIS A 90 7.17 -2.67 -2.00
N ASN A 91 6.70 -2.46 -0.76
CA ASN A 91 7.53 -2.65 0.43
C ASN A 91 8.83 -1.81 0.44
N THR A 92 8.69 -0.47 0.29
CA THR A 92 9.82 0.48 0.23
C THR A 92 9.64 1.67 1.16
N THR A 93 10.78 2.19 1.63
CA THR A 93 10.84 3.47 2.35
C THR A 93 11.29 4.63 1.46
N VAL A 94 11.62 4.38 0.19
CA VAL A 94 12.18 5.43 -0.67
C VAL A 94 11.15 6.52 -0.98
N LEU A 95 9.87 6.15 -1.11
CA LEU A 95 8.79 7.13 -1.27
C LEU A 95 8.63 8.05 -0.06
N ALA A 96 9.14 7.65 1.12
CA ALA A 96 9.06 8.42 2.34
C ALA A 96 10.20 9.45 2.51
N THR A 97 11.18 9.50 1.60
CA THR A 97 12.26 10.50 1.69
C THR A 97 11.76 11.88 1.26
N SER A 98 12.29 12.94 1.90
CA SER A 98 11.88 14.33 1.67
C SER A 98 11.97 14.77 0.22
N GLU A 99 12.97 14.27 -0.50
CA GLU A 99 13.26 14.63 -1.87
C GLU A 99 12.15 14.17 -2.82
N GLN A 100 11.47 13.06 -2.48
CA GLN A 100 10.43 12.48 -3.34
C GLN A 100 9.12 13.27 -3.32
N TYR A 101 8.79 13.92 -2.20
CA TYR A 101 7.56 14.72 -2.08
C TYR A 101 7.78 16.24 -2.03
N ALA A 102 9.02 16.71 -1.96
CA ALA A 102 9.34 18.14 -2.00
C ALA A 102 8.68 18.90 -3.17
N PRO A 103 8.65 18.37 -4.41
CA PRO A 103 7.98 19.07 -5.52
C PRO A 103 6.48 19.34 -5.29
N ILE A 104 5.79 18.44 -4.58
CA ILE A 104 4.38 18.64 -4.20
C ILE A 104 4.27 19.75 -3.16
N VAL A 105 5.14 19.74 -2.15
CA VAL A 105 5.16 20.78 -1.10
C VAL A 105 5.39 22.16 -1.72
N ASP A 106 6.34 22.27 -2.65
CA ASP A 106 6.66 23.51 -3.35
C ASP A 106 5.49 24.01 -4.20
N TRP A 107 4.77 23.11 -4.86
CA TRP A 107 3.57 23.46 -5.64
C TRP A 107 2.52 24.15 -4.75
N PHE A 108 2.24 23.58 -3.57
CA PHE A 108 1.28 24.18 -2.63
C PHE A 108 1.79 25.50 -2.05
N ALA A 109 3.10 25.59 -1.74
CA ALA A 109 3.71 26.81 -1.24
C ALA A 109 3.59 27.98 -2.23
N GLN A 110 3.78 27.73 -3.54
CA GLN A 110 3.58 28.74 -4.59
C GLN A 110 2.14 29.27 -4.64
N LYS A 111 1.17 28.44 -4.22
CA LYS A 111 -0.25 28.80 -4.10
C LYS A 111 -0.63 29.34 -2.72
N GLN A 112 0.34 29.72 -1.89
CA GLN A 112 0.14 30.25 -0.53
C GLN A 112 -0.58 29.25 0.41
N MET A 113 -0.34 27.95 0.21
CA MET A 113 -0.81 26.86 1.07
C MET A 113 0.40 26.17 1.70
N GLN A 114 0.32 25.87 2.99
CA GLN A 114 1.36 25.10 3.67
C GLN A 114 1.01 23.62 3.57
N ALA A 115 1.89 22.81 2.99
CA ALA A 115 1.75 21.36 2.90
C ALA A 115 2.68 20.68 3.91
N SER A 116 2.16 19.67 4.62
CA SER A 116 2.92 18.81 5.52
C SER A 116 2.63 17.35 5.24
N VAL A 117 3.69 16.55 5.18
CA VAL A 117 3.64 15.12 4.86
C VAL A 117 4.09 14.33 6.08
N ASP A 118 3.30 13.32 6.48
CA ASP A 118 3.76 12.33 7.45
C ASP A 118 4.49 11.21 6.68
N GLN A 119 5.80 11.09 6.90
CA GLN A 119 6.63 10.08 6.24
C GLN A 119 6.14 8.65 6.53
N LYS A 120 5.50 8.41 7.68
CA LYS A 120 4.95 7.10 8.02
C LYS A 120 3.79 6.67 7.12
N GLU A 121 3.09 7.63 6.52
CA GLU A 121 2.00 7.35 5.57
C GLU A 121 2.53 7.02 4.17
N LEU A 122 3.83 7.23 3.91
CA LEU A 122 4.51 6.88 2.66
C LEU A 122 5.37 5.62 2.77
N ASP A 123 5.56 5.10 3.98
CA ASP A 123 6.19 3.82 4.22
C ASP A 123 5.27 2.70 3.69
N THR A 124 5.63 2.12 2.55
CA THR A 124 4.86 1.02 1.95
C THR A 124 5.29 -0.35 2.48
N THR A 125 6.14 -0.40 3.53
CA THR A 125 6.60 -1.66 4.08
C THR A 125 5.49 -2.47 4.77
N GLY A 126 5.65 -3.79 4.74
CA GLY A 126 4.68 -4.73 5.29
C GLY A 126 3.81 -5.36 4.20
N PHE A 127 2.51 -5.51 4.48
CA PHE A 127 1.58 -6.25 3.61
C PHE A 127 0.30 -5.47 3.25
N PHE A 128 0.31 -4.14 3.43
CA PHE A 128 -0.89 -3.31 3.23
C PHE A 128 -1.19 -3.08 1.76
N ASP A 129 -0.17 -2.96 0.93
CA ASP A 129 -0.30 -2.77 -0.50
C ASP A 129 -0.82 -4.03 -1.21
N GLU A 130 -0.35 -5.23 -0.88
CA GLU A 130 -0.89 -6.45 -1.52
C GLU A 130 -2.36 -6.67 -1.15
N VAL A 131 -2.71 -6.45 0.13
CA VAL A 131 -4.11 -6.58 0.56
C VAL A 131 -4.99 -5.51 -0.09
N ALA A 132 -4.50 -4.28 -0.23
CA ALA A 132 -5.23 -3.20 -0.89
C ALA A 132 -5.42 -3.49 -2.39
N LEU A 133 -4.38 -3.99 -3.07
CA LEU A 133 -4.43 -4.40 -4.47
C LEU A 133 -5.41 -5.54 -4.68
N GLU A 134 -5.38 -6.57 -3.84
CA GLU A 134 -6.30 -7.69 -3.95
C GLU A 134 -7.75 -7.24 -3.72
N LEU A 135 -8.00 -6.44 -2.67
CA LEU A 135 -9.33 -5.90 -2.36
C LEU A 135 -9.88 -4.99 -3.48
N GLY A 136 -9.06 -4.09 -4.03
CA GLY A 136 -9.48 -3.15 -5.06
C GLY A 136 -9.60 -3.76 -6.46
N ASN A 137 -8.71 -4.67 -6.85
CA ASN A 137 -8.77 -5.33 -8.16
C ASN A 137 -9.96 -6.29 -8.28
N GLU A 138 -10.38 -6.90 -7.16
CA GLU A 138 -11.46 -7.89 -7.10
C GLU A 138 -12.62 -7.38 -6.24
N TYR A 139 -12.88 -6.07 -6.27
CA TYR A 139 -13.87 -5.42 -5.39
C TYR A 139 -15.29 -5.98 -5.55
N ASP A 140 -15.66 -6.46 -6.75
CA ASP A 140 -16.95 -7.13 -6.99
C ASP A 140 -17.16 -8.37 -6.09
N VAL A 141 -16.06 -9.06 -5.75
CA VAL A 141 -16.06 -10.25 -4.89
C VAL A 141 -15.79 -9.86 -3.44
N PHE A 142 -14.77 -9.02 -3.20
CA PHE A 142 -14.27 -8.75 -1.85
C PHE A 142 -14.89 -7.55 -1.15
N GLY A 143 -15.57 -6.64 -1.87
CA GLY A 143 -16.18 -5.44 -1.29
C GLY A 143 -17.19 -5.77 -0.17
N LYS A 144 -18.03 -6.79 -0.36
CA LYS A 144 -18.98 -7.26 0.68
C LYS A 144 -18.27 -7.86 1.90
N ILE A 145 -17.08 -8.43 1.71
CA ILE A 145 -16.26 -8.99 2.79
C ILE A 145 -15.64 -7.85 3.60
N GLY A 146 -15.00 -6.89 2.91
CA GLY A 146 -14.44 -5.69 3.53
C GLY A 146 -15.49 -4.92 4.33
N GLU A 147 -16.70 -4.73 3.77
CA GLU A 147 -17.80 -4.08 4.47
C GLU A 147 -18.21 -4.79 5.76
N LYS A 148 -18.28 -6.12 5.71
CA LYS A 148 -18.66 -6.92 6.87
C LYS A 148 -17.59 -6.87 7.96
N ILE A 149 -16.31 -6.87 7.58
CA ILE A 149 -15.17 -6.68 8.49
C ILE A 149 -15.23 -5.28 9.12
N ARG A 150 -15.40 -4.23 8.31
CA ARG A 150 -15.57 -2.84 8.77
C ARG A 150 -16.68 -2.73 9.80
N ARG A 151 -17.88 -3.22 9.47
CA ARG A 151 -19.04 -3.18 10.36
C ARG A 151 -18.79 -3.94 11.66
N ALA A 152 -18.06 -5.05 11.61
CA ALA A 152 -17.70 -5.81 12.79
C ALA A 152 -16.76 -5.02 13.71
N HIS A 153 -15.73 -4.37 13.16
CA HIS A 153 -14.85 -3.47 13.91
C HIS A 153 -15.64 -2.33 14.58
N THR A 154 -16.53 -1.65 13.85
CA THR A 154 -17.36 -0.57 14.41
C THR A 154 -18.23 -1.04 15.58
N LYS A 155 -18.67 -2.30 15.56
CA LYS A 155 -19.51 -2.88 16.62
C LYS A 155 -18.73 -3.62 17.71
N GLY A 156 -17.41 -3.67 17.62
CA GLY A 156 -16.56 -4.43 18.55
C GLY A 156 -16.70 -5.96 18.42
N TYR A 157 -17.22 -6.46 17.30
CA TYR A 157 -17.29 -7.90 17.05
C TYR A 157 -15.95 -8.41 16.51
N THR A 158 -15.48 -9.52 17.05
CA THR A 158 -14.17 -10.09 16.71
C THR A 158 -14.26 -11.39 15.92
N ASN A 159 -15.41 -12.06 15.87
CA ASN A 159 -15.58 -13.32 15.15
C ASN A 159 -16.63 -13.17 14.04
N LEU A 160 -16.31 -13.64 12.84
CA LEU A 160 -17.20 -13.57 11.69
C LEU A 160 -17.26 -14.92 10.97
N ASN A 161 -18.48 -15.25 10.54
CA ASN A 161 -18.76 -16.42 9.72
C ASN A 161 -19.21 -15.95 8.34
N PHE A 162 -18.64 -16.50 7.29
CA PHE A 162 -18.98 -16.23 5.90
C PHE A 162 -19.55 -17.51 5.29
N PRO A 163 -20.88 -17.64 5.18
CA PRO A 163 -21.50 -18.72 4.43
C PRO A 163 -21.23 -18.52 2.95
N LEU A 164 -20.59 -19.50 2.31
CA LEU A 164 -20.18 -19.47 0.90
C LEU A 164 -20.97 -20.47 0.05
N ALA A 165 -22.03 -21.07 0.59
CA ALA A 165 -22.79 -22.11 -0.12
C ALA A 165 -23.45 -21.62 -1.41
N GLN A 166 -23.80 -20.32 -1.48
CA GLN A 166 -24.40 -19.67 -2.65
C GLN A 166 -23.38 -19.00 -3.59
N GLU A 167 -22.10 -19.00 -3.23
CA GLU A 167 -21.05 -18.47 -4.08
C GLU A 167 -20.67 -19.49 -5.18
N SER A 168 -20.22 -18.98 -6.32
CA SER A 168 -19.66 -19.84 -7.36
C SER A 168 -18.40 -20.55 -6.86
N GLN A 169 -18.07 -21.71 -7.43
CA GLN A 169 -16.84 -22.43 -7.04
C GLN A 169 -15.57 -21.58 -7.24
N LYS A 170 -15.57 -20.73 -8.28
CA LYS A 170 -14.50 -19.76 -8.53
C LYS A 170 -14.40 -18.71 -7.41
N ASN A 171 -15.53 -18.16 -6.98
CA ASN A 171 -15.56 -17.18 -5.88
C ASN A 171 -15.18 -17.82 -4.54
N ILE A 172 -15.64 -19.05 -4.26
CA ILE A 172 -15.22 -19.79 -3.07
C ILE A 172 -13.69 -19.92 -3.02
N GLN A 173 -13.06 -20.29 -4.13
CA GLN A 173 -11.59 -20.36 -4.21
C GLN A 173 -10.95 -19.00 -3.97
N LYS A 174 -11.39 -17.94 -4.66
CA LYS A 174 -10.87 -16.57 -4.45
C LYS A 174 -10.98 -16.14 -2.99
N ILE A 175 -12.16 -16.27 -2.39
CA ILE A 175 -12.43 -15.86 -1.01
C ILE A 175 -11.60 -16.66 -0.01
N THR A 176 -11.49 -17.98 -0.20
CA THR A 176 -10.70 -18.83 0.71
C THR A 176 -9.19 -18.58 0.60
N SER A 177 -8.68 -18.26 -0.59
CA SER A 177 -7.30 -17.79 -0.78
C SER A 177 -7.07 -16.43 -0.12
N PHE A 178 -7.96 -15.46 -0.36
CA PHE A 178 -7.87 -14.14 0.26
C PHE A 178 -7.84 -14.21 1.78
N PHE A 179 -8.73 -14.98 2.41
CA PHE A 179 -8.69 -15.18 3.87
C PHE A 179 -7.41 -15.88 4.34
N SER A 180 -6.86 -16.80 3.55
CA SER A 180 -5.57 -17.41 3.87
C SER A 180 -4.44 -16.38 3.85
N GLN A 181 -4.43 -15.48 2.86
CA GLN A 181 -3.45 -14.39 2.78
C GLN A 181 -3.62 -13.41 3.93
N LEU A 182 -4.84 -12.96 4.23
CA LEU A 182 -5.10 -12.09 5.38
C LEU A 182 -4.60 -12.71 6.69
N TYR A 183 -4.71 -14.03 6.86
CA TYR A 183 -4.17 -14.73 8.03
C TYR A 183 -2.64 -14.74 8.02
N THR A 184 -2.02 -15.11 6.90
CA THR A 184 -0.55 -15.10 6.74
C THR A 184 0.04 -13.72 7.01
N TYR A 185 -0.61 -12.66 6.52
CA TYR A 185 -0.19 -11.27 6.69
C TYR A 185 -0.65 -10.64 8.02
N SER A 186 -1.25 -11.44 8.92
CA SER A 186 -1.71 -11.01 10.24
C SER A 186 -2.79 -9.92 10.24
N PHE A 187 -3.50 -9.73 9.13
CA PHE A 187 -4.70 -8.87 9.04
C PHE A 187 -5.89 -9.49 9.78
N ILE A 188 -5.91 -10.81 9.95
CA ILE A 188 -6.85 -11.53 10.79
C ILE A 188 -6.11 -12.48 11.73
N ALA A 189 -6.64 -12.64 12.94
CA ALA A 189 -6.02 -13.43 13.99
C ALA A 189 -6.21 -14.95 13.80
N LYS A 190 -7.31 -15.37 13.17
CA LYS A 190 -7.61 -16.79 12.89
C LYS A 190 -8.39 -16.92 11.60
N TYR A 191 -8.18 -18.05 10.92
CA TYR A 191 -8.96 -18.47 9.76
C TYR A 191 -9.16 -19.99 9.76
N PHE A 192 -10.38 -20.42 9.47
CA PHE A 192 -10.72 -21.83 9.28
C PHE A 192 -11.83 -21.97 8.24
N TYR A 193 -11.69 -22.89 7.28
CA TYR A 193 -12.71 -23.19 6.28
C TYR A 193 -13.35 -24.56 6.49
N GLN A 194 -14.65 -24.57 6.79
CA GLN A 194 -15.43 -25.78 6.95
C GLN A 194 -15.98 -26.25 5.59
N LYS A 195 -15.26 -27.18 4.96
CA LYS A 195 -15.58 -27.68 3.61
C LYS A 195 -17.00 -28.23 3.43
N LYS A 196 -17.52 -28.98 4.43
CA LYS A 196 -18.84 -29.64 4.34
C LYS A 196 -19.98 -28.64 4.24
N GLU A 197 -19.95 -27.60 5.07
CA GLU A 197 -21.00 -26.57 5.14
C GLU A 197 -20.67 -25.34 4.29
N LYS A 198 -19.47 -25.30 3.69
CA LYS A 198 -18.92 -24.18 2.94
C LYS A 198 -18.97 -22.87 3.74
N ILE A 199 -18.50 -22.89 4.98
CA ILE A 199 -18.43 -21.70 5.84
C ILE A 199 -16.97 -21.36 6.13
N ALA A 200 -16.59 -20.11 5.88
CA ALA A 200 -15.31 -19.56 6.33
C ALA A 200 -15.50 -18.85 7.67
N HIS A 201 -14.72 -19.24 8.67
CA HIS A 201 -14.68 -18.65 9.99
C HIS A 201 -13.41 -17.82 10.13
N ILE A 202 -13.54 -16.57 10.54
CA ILE A 202 -12.38 -15.70 10.83
C ILE A 202 -12.52 -15.05 12.21
N SER A 203 -11.37 -14.80 12.84
CA SER A 203 -11.26 -13.89 13.97
C SER A 203 -10.47 -12.67 13.55
N LEU A 204 -11.00 -11.47 13.81
CA LEU A 204 -10.40 -10.21 13.40
C LEU A 204 -9.22 -9.81 14.27
N GLN A 205 -8.26 -9.10 13.68
CA GLN A 205 -7.19 -8.41 14.41
C GLN A 205 -7.67 -7.01 14.81
N THR A 206 -7.32 -6.54 16.01
CA THR A 206 -7.82 -5.25 16.56
C THR A 206 -6.77 -4.15 16.62
N SER A 207 -5.59 -4.39 16.03
CA SER A 207 -4.56 -3.36 15.86
C SER A 207 -5.16 -2.11 15.16
N PRO A 208 -4.91 -0.90 15.68
CA PRO A 208 -5.45 0.34 15.10
C PRO A 208 -5.21 0.49 13.60
N ALA A 209 -4.03 0.11 13.10
CA ALA A 209 -3.70 0.20 11.68
C ALA A 209 -4.59 -0.70 10.80
N ILE A 210 -4.86 -1.93 11.23
CA ILE A 210 -5.73 -2.87 10.49
C ILE A 210 -7.20 -2.42 10.56
N VAL A 211 -7.62 -1.91 11.72
CA VAL A 211 -8.97 -1.35 11.87
C VAL A 211 -9.15 -0.16 10.92
N GLN A 212 -8.20 0.78 10.89
CA GLN A 212 -8.24 1.94 10.01
C GLN A 212 -8.20 1.54 8.53
N PHE A 213 -7.41 0.52 8.20
CA PHE A 213 -7.36 -0.07 6.87
C PHE A 213 -8.74 -0.49 6.37
N PHE A 214 -9.42 -1.37 7.11
CA PHE A 214 -10.76 -1.82 6.73
C PHE A 214 -11.83 -0.72 6.90
N GLN A 215 -11.58 0.33 7.69
CA GLN A 215 -12.47 1.48 7.79
C GLN A 215 -12.44 2.39 6.57
N GLY A 216 -11.37 2.36 5.78
CA GLY A 216 -11.39 2.98 4.46
C GLY A 216 -10.03 3.22 3.84
N SER A 217 -8.94 3.19 4.62
CA SER A 217 -7.62 3.54 4.08
C SER A 217 -7.12 2.56 3.03
N TRP A 218 -7.67 1.35 2.97
CA TRP A 218 -7.41 0.41 1.89
C TRP A 218 -7.62 1.01 0.49
N LEU A 219 -8.58 1.92 0.32
CA LEU A 219 -8.86 2.53 -0.98
C LEU A 219 -7.79 3.57 -1.35
N GLU A 220 -7.34 4.35 -0.36
CA GLU A 220 -6.23 5.30 -0.50
C GLU A 220 -4.94 4.56 -0.89
N TRP A 221 -4.64 3.46 -0.17
CA TRP A 221 -3.54 2.54 -0.48
C TRP A 221 -3.65 1.98 -1.91
N PHE A 222 -4.81 1.45 -2.26
CA PHE A 222 -5.06 0.84 -3.55
C PHE A 222 -4.83 1.82 -4.70
N VAL A 223 -5.44 3.01 -4.62
CA VAL A 223 -5.32 4.04 -5.66
C VAL A 223 -3.87 4.51 -5.78
N PHE A 224 -3.21 4.78 -4.66
CA PHE A 224 -1.84 5.26 -4.67
C PHE A 224 -0.87 4.27 -5.30
N ILE A 225 -0.84 3.02 -4.82
CA ILE A 225 0.09 2.00 -5.31
C ILE A 225 -0.18 1.69 -6.78
N LYS A 226 -1.44 1.58 -7.17
CA LYS A 226 -1.80 1.25 -8.55
C LYS A 226 -1.50 2.40 -9.52
N LEU A 227 -1.65 3.66 -9.10
CA LEU A 227 -1.24 4.80 -9.92
C LEU A 227 0.28 4.92 -10.02
N ALA A 228 1.00 4.75 -8.92
CA ALA A 228 2.47 4.74 -8.93
C ALA A 228 3.00 3.67 -9.91
N ASN A 229 2.44 2.46 -9.90
CA ASN A 229 2.75 1.40 -10.87
C ASN A 229 2.50 1.84 -12.32
N ILE A 230 1.32 2.42 -12.61
CA ILE A 230 0.99 2.89 -13.97
C ILE A 230 1.97 3.97 -14.45
N LEU A 231 2.39 4.87 -13.56
CA LEU A 231 3.33 5.95 -13.89
C LEU A 231 4.74 5.40 -14.12
N GLN A 232 5.19 4.44 -13.30
CA GLN A 232 6.45 3.73 -13.50
C GLN A 232 6.48 2.93 -14.81
N GLU A 233 5.43 2.15 -15.09
CA GLU A 233 5.30 1.39 -16.34
C GLU A 233 5.36 2.29 -17.58
N LYS A 234 4.83 3.51 -17.47
CA LYS A 234 4.87 4.54 -18.52
C LYS A 234 6.15 5.37 -18.52
N GLN A 235 7.06 5.14 -17.58
CA GLN A 235 8.30 5.90 -17.38
C GLN A 235 8.06 7.41 -17.22
N LEU A 236 6.92 7.78 -16.63
CA LEU A 236 6.58 9.19 -16.37
C LEU A 236 7.18 9.61 -15.03
N PRO A 237 8.02 10.65 -14.96
CA PRO A 237 8.49 11.18 -13.69
C PRO A 237 7.32 11.73 -12.86
N PHE A 238 7.28 11.35 -11.58
CA PHE A 238 6.25 11.82 -10.67
C PHE A 238 6.80 12.03 -9.26
N SER A 239 6.10 12.83 -8.46
CA SER A 239 6.15 12.81 -7.00
C SER A 239 4.79 12.32 -6.50
N GLY A 240 4.76 11.59 -5.39
CA GLY A 240 3.53 11.03 -4.83
C GLY A 240 3.48 11.17 -3.31
N THR A 241 2.31 11.52 -2.78
CA THR A 241 2.02 11.46 -1.33
C THR A 241 0.66 10.85 -1.03
N ARG A 242 0.48 10.37 0.19
CA ARG A 242 -0.82 10.00 0.76
C ARG A 242 -1.03 10.76 2.07
N ARG A 243 -2.30 11.04 2.40
CA ARG A 243 -2.72 11.69 3.67
C ARG A 243 -1.93 12.94 4.00
N MET A 244 -1.65 13.74 2.98
CA MET A 244 -0.93 14.99 3.20
C MET A 244 -1.90 16.02 3.79
N ASN A 245 -1.41 16.82 4.72
CA ASN A 245 -2.19 17.90 5.31
C ASN A 245 -1.85 19.21 4.61
N ILE A 246 -2.87 19.94 4.21
CA ILE A 246 -2.75 21.31 3.69
C ILE A 246 -3.36 22.29 4.69
N ARG A 247 -2.70 23.42 4.89
CA ARG A 247 -3.17 24.54 5.70
C ARG A 247 -3.27 25.78 4.84
N PHE A 248 -4.43 26.41 4.84
CA PHE A 248 -4.68 27.66 4.15
C PHE A 248 -4.31 28.88 5.00
N ALA A 249 -4.22 30.05 4.37
CA ALA A 249 -3.90 31.31 5.04
C ALA A 249 -4.87 31.71 6.17
N ASN A 250 -6.12 31.22 6.15
CA ASN A 250 -7.10 31.44 7.22
C ASN A 250 -7.06 30.35 8.31
N GLU A 251 -5.99 29.55 8.35
CA GLU A 251 -5.75 28.43 9.27
C GLU A 251 -6.60 27.18 9.08
N ASP A 252 -7.55 27.19 8.13
CA ASP A 252 -8.28 25.97 7.77
C ASP A 252 -7.32 24.88 7.32
N THR A 253 -7.55 23.66 7.82
CA THR A 253 -6.75 22.48 7.46
C THR A 253 -7.61 21.46 6.75
N HIS A 254 -7.03 20.82 5.73
CA HIS A 254 -7.64 19.70 5.02
C HIS A 254 -6.60 18.60 4.82
N GLU A 255 -7.02 17.35 5.00
CA GLU A 255 -6.25 16.18 4.61
C GLU A 255 -6.61 15.84 3.16
N LEU A 256 -5.61 15.49 2.35
CA LEU A 256 -5.76 14.98 0.98
C LEU A 256 -5.29 13.52 0.95
N ASP A 257 -6.18 12.63 0.52
CA ASP A 257 -5.96 11.18 0.63
C ASP A 257 -4.79 10.68 -0.25
N ALA A 258 -4.73 11.11 -1.52
CA ALA A 258 -3.60 10.83 -2.41
C ALA A 258 -3.34 12.00 -3.36
N VAL A 259 -2.07 12.38 -3.53
CA VAL A 259 -1.65 13.48 -4.39
C VAL A 259 -0.45 13.08 -5.22
N PHE A 260 -0.50 13.35 -6.52
CA PHE A 260 0.60 13.14 -7.45
C PHE A 260 0.94 14.44 -8.16
N LEU A 261 2.23 14.72 -8.33
CA LEU A 261 2.72 15.73 -9.27
C LEU A 261 3.46 15.02 -10.40
N ILE A 262 2.85 14.98 -11.58
CA ILE A 262 3.34 14.21 -12.72
C ILE A 262 3.96 15.18 -13.73
N ASN A 263 5.13 14.84 -14.28
CA ASN A 263 5.91 15.69 -15.19
C ASN A 263 6.09 17.13 -14.67
N GLN A 264 6.20 17.29 -13.34
CA GLN A 264 6.33 18.58 -12.65
C GLN A 264 5.23 19.62 -12.94
N SER A 265 4.12 19.23 -13.59
CA SER A 265 3.14 20.17 -14.13
C SER A 265 1.70 19.74 -13.87
N ILE A 266 1.41 18.44 -13.88
CA ILE A 266 0.08 17.90 -13.65
C ILE A 266 -0.05 17.53 -12.17
N LEU A 267 -0.67 18.40 -11.38
CA LEU A 267 -1.06 18.07 -10.01
C LEU A 267 -2.40 17.32 -10.03
N LEU A 268 -2.38 16.06 -9.63
CA LEU A 268 -3.54 15.19 -9.48
C LEU A 268 -3.85 15.01 -8.00
N CYS A 269 -5.01 15.48 -7.54
CA CYS A 269 -5.51 15.28 -6.18
C CYS A 269 -6.65 14.27 -6.20
N ILE A 270 -6.64 13.33 -5.27
CA ILE A 270 -7.59 12.23 -5.22
C ILE A 270 -8.10 12.07 -3.79
N GLU A 271 -9.42 12.10 -3.65
CA GLU A 271 -10.17 11.83 -2.43
C GLU A 271 -10.82 10.45 -2.56
N CYS A 272 -10.71 9.62 -1.52
CA CYS A 272 -11.13 8.23 -1.50
C CYS A 272 -12.28 8.03 -0.51
N LYS A 273 -13.38 7.44 -0.98
CA LYS A 273 -14.53 7.10 -0.13
C LYS A 273 -14.93 5.66 -0.32
N SER A 274 -14.82 4.87 0.73
CA SER A 274 -15.31 3.48 0.79
C SER A 274 -16.69 3.36 1.46
N GLY A 275 -17.34 4.47 1.81
CA GLY A 275 -18.60 4.52 2.56
C GLY A 275 -19.53 5.65 2.08
N GLU A 276 -20.40 6.12 2.96
CA GLU A 276 -21.26 7.28 2.66
C GLU A 276 -20.39 8.52 2.36
N PHE A 277 -20.65 9.18 1.24
CA PHE A 277 -19.86 10.30 0.74
C PHE A 277 -20.69 11.51 0.32
N ARG A 278 -22.02 11.42 0.25
CA ARG A 278 -22.86 12.50 -0.32
C ARG A 278 -22.76 13.79 0.47
N ARG A 279 -22.60 13.68 1.79
CA ARG A 279 -22.40 14.85 2.67
C ARG A 279 -21.10 15.61 2.40
N ASP A 280 -20.13 14.96 1.74
CA ASP A 280 -18.81 15.55 1.48
C ASP A 280 -18.76 16.26 0.12
N LEU A 281 -19.73 16.06 -0.79
CA LEU A 281 -19.69 16.57 -2.16
C LEU A 281 -19.51 18.09 -2.24
N ASP A 282 -20.35 18.86 -1.52
CA ASP A 282 -20.26 20.33 -1.47
C ASP A 282 -18.96 20.81 -0.81
N LYS A 283 -18.44 20.04 0.16
CA LYS A 283 -17.17 20.34 0.82
C LYS A 283 -16.00 20.17 -0.14
N LEU A 284 -15.99 19.05 -0.88
CA LEU A 284 -14.93 18.72 -1.83
C LEU A 284 -14.93 19.64 -3.05
N GLN A 285 -16.10 19.99 -3.58
CA GLN A 285 -16.19 20.98 -4.66
C GLN A 285 -15.62 22.34 -4.22
N ARG A 286 -15.98 22.82 -3.02
CA ARG A 286 -15.43 24.07 -2.47
C ARG A 286 -13.93 23.98 -2.25
N LEU A 287 -13.44 22.84 -1.76
CA LEU A 287 -12.02 22.60 -1.55
C LEU A 287 -11.24 22.67 -2.87
N ARG A 288 -11.69 21.96 -3.92
CA ARG A 288 -11.11 22.05 -5.26
C ARG A 288 -11.04 23.49 -5.77
N SER A 289 -12.18 24.19 -5.75
CA SER A 289 -12.27 25.57 -6.24
C SER A 289 -11.31 26.50 -5.48
N ARG A 290 -11.21 26.32 -4.16
CA ARG A 290 -10.29 27.07 -3.30
C ARG A 290 -8.82 26.82 -3.62
N MET A 291 -8.45 25.58 -3.95
CA MET A 291 -7.11 25.21 -4.38
C MET A 291 -6.82 25.56 -5.85
N GLN A 292 -7.83 26.03 -6.59
CA GLN A 292 -7.73 26.38 -8.01
C GLN A 292 -7.28 25.20 -8.89
N ILE A 293 -7.72 24.00 -8.56
CA ILE A 293 -7.42 22.78 -9.33
C ILE A 293 -8.53 22.57 -10.36
N ALA A 294 -8.17 22.25 -11.61
CA ALA A 294 -9.15 21.96 -12.65
C ALA A 294 -10.00 20.72 -12.29
N PRO A 295 -11.28 20.64 -12.71
CA PRO A 295 -12.13 19.49 -12.42
C PRO A 295 -11.49 18.14 -12.76
N GLU A 296 -10.80 18.07 -13.91
CA GLU A 296 -10.15 16.86 -14.44
C GLU A 296 -8.98 16.37 -13.56
N HIS A 297 -8.46 17.24 -12.69
CA HIS A 297 -7.28 17.01 -11.85
C HIS A 297 -7.63 16.80 -10.37
N PHE A 298 -8.91 16.95 -10.00
CA PHE A 298 -9.40 16.69 -8.65
C PHE A 298 -10.47 15.61 -8.69
N LEU A 299 -10.10 14.42 -8.23
CA LEU A 299 -10.89 13.21 -8.36
C LEU A 299 -11.49 12.81 -7.02
N LEU A 300 -12.75 12.40 -7.03
CA LEU A 300 -13.39 11.68 -5.94
C LEU A 300 -13.59 10.22 -6.36
N CYS A 301 -12.76 9.32 -5.84
CA CYS A 301 -12.87 7.88 -6.02
C CYS A 301 -13.82 7.28 -4.97
N VAL A 302 -14.95 6.73 -5.41
CA VAL A 302 -15.93 6.08 -4.53
C VAL A 302 -16.01 4.59 -4.83
N ALA A 303 -15.64 3.74 -3.87
CA ALA A 303 -15.65 2.30 -4.07
C ALA A 303 -17.08 1.76 -4.26
N GLY A 304 -17.28 1.00 -5.34
CA GLY A 304 -18.56 0.38 -5.69
C GLY A 304 -19.62 1.33 -6.27
N LEU A 305 -19.24 2.57 -6.62
CA LEU A 305 -20.14 3.49 -7.29
C LEU A 305 -20.36 3.07 -8.74
N ASN A 306 -21.62 3.03 -9.19
CA ASN A 306 -21.93 2.74 -10.59
C ASN A 306 -21.46 3.88 -11.50
N GLU A 307 -20.99 3.55 -12.71
CA GLU A 307 -20.48 4.52 -13.68
C GLU A 307 -21.51 5.58 -14.10
N GLU A 308 -22.79 5.21 -14.23
CA GLU A 308 -23.84 6.19 -14.56
C GLU A 308 -24.00 7.22 -13.45
N GLN A 309 -23.95 6.77 -12.20
CA GLN A 309 -24.00 7.65 -11.03
C GLN A 309 -22.74 8.51 -10.95
N ALA A 310 -21.56 7.94 -11.21
CA ALA A 310 -20.31 8.67 -11.25
C ALA A 310 -20.36 9.78 -12.29
N ARG A 311 -20.79 9.50 -13.53
CA ARG A 311 -20.97 10.51 -14.58
C ARG A 311 -21.97 11.59 -14.19
N GLY A 312 -23.13 11.21 -13.65
CA GLY A 312 -24.14 12.18 -13.21
C GLY A 312 -23.63 13.10 -12.11
N LEU A 313 -22.87 12.57 -11.14
CA LEU A 313 -22.23 13.36 -10.09
C LEU A 313 -21.12 14.26 -10.65
N SER A 314 -20.30 13.78 -11.59
CA SER A 314 -19.27 14.60 -12.24
C SER A 314 -19.84 15.77 -13.05
N SER A 315 -21.05 15.61 -13.60
CA SER A 315 -21.73 16.72 -14.31
C SER A 315 -22.40 17.69 -13.34
N MET A 316 -22.88 17.19 -12.19
CA MET A 316 -23.59 18.00 -11.19
C MET A 316 -22.64 18.81 -10.31
N TYR A 317 -21.52 18.20 -9.93
CA TYR A 317 -20.47 18.82 -9.14
C TYR A 317 -19.30 19.03 -10.08
N GLU A 318 -18.77 20.25 -10.20
CA GLU A 318 -17.65 20.60 -11.07
C GLU A 318 -16.34 19.92 -10.61
N MET A 319 -16.28 18.59 -10.67
CA MET A 319 -15.27 17.71 -10.10
C MET A 319 -15.41 16.33 -10.74
N THR A 320 -14.31 15.64 -10.99
CA THR A 320 -14.39 14.27 -11.52
C THR A 320 -14.74 13.29 -10.40
N VAL A 321 -15.85 12.57 -10.53
CA VAL A 321 -16.24 11.45 -9.67
C VAL A 321 -16.00 10.13 -10.41
N THR A 322 -15.30 9.20 -9.76
CA THR A 322 -14.91 7.90 -10.32
C THR A 322 -15.20 6.78 -9.31
N ASN A 323 -14.93 5.53 -9.72
CA ASN A 323 -14.88 4.37 -8.83
C ASN A 323 -13.50 3.71 -8.88
N GLU A 324 -13.34 2.59 -8.18
CA GLU A 324 -12.08 1.83 -8.08
C GLU A 324 -11.59 1.24 -9.42
N LYS A 325 -12.41 1.30 -10.48
CA LYS A 325 -12.06 0.84 -11.84
C LYS A 325 -11.82 2.03 -12.76
N SER A 326 -12.78 2.96 -12.83
CA SER A 326 -12.79 4.07 -13.78
C SER A 326 -11.76 5.15 -13.50
N ILE A 327 -11.26 5.24 -12.25
CA ILE A 327 -10.19 6.18 -11.88
C ILE A 327 -8.95 6.04 -12.77
N PHE A 328 -8.52 4.81 -13.02
CA PHE A 328 -7.29 4.56 -13.78
C PHE A 328 -7.47 4.86 -15.26
N GLU A 329 -8.68 4.67 -15.81
CA GLU A 329 -8.98 5.05 -17.19
C GLU A 329 -9.02 6.57 -17.36
N HIS A 330 -9.59 7.30 -16.40
CA HIS A 330 -9.54 8.76 -16.37
C HIS A 330 -8.09 9.27 -16.35
N VAL A 331 -7.26 8.75 -15.44
CA VAL A 331 -5.85 9.18 -15.36
C VAL A 331 -5.09 8.84 -16.64
N LYS A 332 -5.30 7.65 -17.23
CA LYS A 332 -4.68 7.31 -18.52
C LYS A 332 -5.06 8.30 -19.62
N GLN A 333 -6.33 8.71 -19.70
CA GLN A 333 -6.80 9.70 -20.67
C GLN A 333 -6.16 11.06 -20.43
N LEU A 334 -6.10 11.50 -19.17
CA LEU A 334 -5.46 12.75 -18.78
C LEU A 334 -4.01 12.82 -19.25
N LEU A 335 -3.26 11.73 -19.11
CA LEU A 335 -1.85 11.61 -19.51
C LEU A 335 -1.63 11.51 -21.02
N THR A 336 -2.67 11.24 -21.81
CA THR A 336 -2.57 11.20 -23.29
C THR A 336 -2.92 12.51 -23.97
N CYS A 337 -3.60 13.42 -23.26
CA CYS A 337 -4.04 14.71 -23.80
C CYS A 337 -3.05 15.86 -23.55
N THR A 338 -1.94 15.58 -22.86
CA THR A 338 -0.78 16.45 -22.64
C THR A 338 0.39 15.97 -23.48
#